data_AF-A0A3B3VXI8-F1
#
_entry.id   AF-A0A3B3VXI8-F1
#
_cell.length_a   1.000
_cell.length_b   1.000
_cell.length_c   1.000
_cell.angle_alpha   90.00
_cell.angle_beta   90.00
_cell.angle_gamma   90.00
#
_symmetry.space_group_name_H-M   'P 1'
#
loop_
_entity.id
_entity.type
_entity.pdbx_description
1 polymer ?
#
loop_
_entity_poly.entity_id
_entity_poly.type
_entity_poly.pdbx_seq_one_letter_code
_entity_poly.pdbx_strand_id
1 'polypeptide(L)'
;MREICFYSGGELILEIPALPVMEGDEVVLRCRTREKLSGNNSSTFYKDELFIGSSVRGSITLQRVSKYDEGNYRCHMSGVGESPDSFLTVRVSLFLLMFLCLWRNHPGQTSLTFTL
;
A
#
# COMPACT_ATOMS: atom_id res chain seq x y z
N MET A 1 7.20 -20.14 0.61
CA MET A 1 5.83 -20.48 1.05
C MET A 1 5.29 -19.22 1.71
N ARG A 2 4.34 -18.52 1.09
CA ARG A 2 3.96 -17.16 1.49
C ARG A 2 2.90 -17.22 2.59
N GLU A 3 3.21 -16.66 3.75
CA GLU A 3 2.29 -16.52 4.88
C GLU A 3 1.48 -15.25 4.66
N ILE A 4 0.22 -15.42 4.27
CA ILE A 4 -0.81 -14.38 4.35
C ILE A 4 -1.50 -14.62 5.70
N CYS A 5 -1.45 -13.66 6.61
CA CYS A 5 -2.16 -13.76 7.89
C CYS A 5 -3.66 -13.54 7.64
N PHE A 6 -4.42 -14.62 7.48
CA PHE A 6 -5.89 -14.57 7.39
C PHE A 6 -6.51 -14.70 8.79
N TYR A 7 -7.05 -13.60 9.35
CA TYR A 7 -8.00 -13.72 10.47
C TYR A 7 -9.37 -14.10 9.91
N SER A 8 -9.83 -15.32 10.21
CA SER A 8 -11.08 -15.86 9.67
C SER A 8 -12.28 -15.35 10.48
N GLY A 9 -12.81 -14.20 10.08
CA GLY A 9 -14.07 -13.66 10.61
C GLY A 9 -14.90 -12.84 9.61
N GLY A 10 -14.33 -12.46 8.45
CA GLY A 10 -15.02 -11.68 7.42
C GLY A 10 -15.10 -12.41 6.08
N GLU A 11 -16.17 -12.14 5.33
CA GLU A 11 -16.33 -12.62 3.94
C GLU A 11 -15.34 -11.93 2.99
N LEU A 12 -14.80 -10.77 3.40
CA LEU A 12 -13.80 -9.99 2.68
C LEU A 12 -12.37 -10.27 3.16
N ILE A 13 -11.45 -10.20 2.22
CA ILE A 13 -10.01 -10.38 2.38
C ILE A 13 -9.32 -9.18 1.73
N LEU A 14 -8.48 -8.49 2.51
CA LEU A 14 -7.57 -7.48 1.98
C LEU A 14 -6.20 -8.10 1.70
N GLU A 15 -5.77 -8.04 0.44
CA GLU A 15 -4.44 -8.45 0.00
C GLU A 15 -3.49 -7.25 0.07
N ILE A 16 -2.47 -7.36 0.92
CA ILE A 16 -1.35 -6.43 1.06
C ILE A 16 -0.06 -7.15 0.68
N PRO A 17 0.96 -6.49 0.10
CA PRO A 17 2.25 -7.11 -0.14
C PRO A 17 2.84 -7.72 1.14
N ALA A 18 3.26 -8.99 1.06
CA ALA A 18 3.79 -9.73 2.21
C ALA A 18 5.21 -9.32 2.62
N LEU A 19 5.92 -8.58 1.77
CA LEU A 19 7.26 -8.08 2.05
C LEU A 19 7.18 -6.61 2.41
N PRO A 20 8.08 -6.12 3.30
CA PRO A 20 8.22 -4.69 3.53
C PRO A 20 8.49 -3.98 2.21
N VAL A 21 7.68 -2.97 1.93
CA VAL A 21 7.80 -2.18 0.69
C VAL A 21 8.84 -1.09 0.90
N MET A 22 9.58 -0.73 -0.13
CA MET A 22 10.57 0.33 -0.04
C MET A 22 9.92 1.68 -0.32
N GLU A 23 10.42 2.73 0.33
CA GLU A 23 9.98 4.08 0.02
C GLU A 23 10.21 4.42 -1.47
N GLY A 24 9.18 4.98 -2.10
CA GLY A 24 9.12 5.27 -3.54
C GLY A 24 8.44 4.19 -4.36
N ASP A 25 8.18 3.00 -3.81
CA ASP A 25 7.53 1.90 -4.52
C ASP A 25 6.04 2.21 -4.81
N GLU A 26 5.51 1.48 -5.79
CA GLU A 26 4.07 1.40 -6.06
C GLU A 26 3.48 0.17 -5.35
N VAL A 27 2.43 0.39 -4.56
CA VAL A 27 1.74 -0.68 -3.83
C VAL A 27 0.29 -0.77 -4.28
N VAL A 28 -0.13 -1.98 -4.64
CA VAL A 28 -1.53 -2.24 -4.99
C VAL A 28 -2.20 -2.99 -3.84
N LEU A 29 -3.22 -2.38 -3.27
CA LEU A 29 -4.09 -3.02 -2.27
C LEU A 29 -5.29 -3.60 -2.98
N ARG A 30 -5.62 -4.87 -2.70
CA ARG A 30 -6.72 -5.55 -3.38
C ARG A 30 -7.68 -6.17 -2.38
N CYS A 31 -8.93 -5.71 -2.41
CA CYS A 31 -10.03 -6.28 -1.65
C CYS A 31 -10.71 -7.36 -2.49
N ARG A 32 -10.87 -8.57 -1.93
CA ARG A 32 -11.60 -9.66 -2.58
C ARG A 32 -12.54 -10.32 -1.59
N THR A 33 -13.66 -10.80 -2.09
CA THR A 33 -14.57 -11.65 -1.33
C THR A 33 -14.14 -13.12 -1.47
N ARG A 34 -14.39 -13.95 -0.45
CA ARG A 34 -14.15 -15.40 -0.49
C ARG A 34 -14.97 -16.08 -1.59
N GLU A 35 -16.20 -15.65 -1.78
CA GLU A 35 -17.04 -16.05 -2.89
C GLU A 35 -16.98 -15.03 -4.04
N LYS A 36 -17.10 -15.49 -5.29
CA LYS A 36 -17.22 -14.56 -6.42
C LYS A 36 -18.59 -13.88 -6.37
N LEU A 37 -18.61 -12.65 -5.88
CA LEU A 37 -19.80 -11.81 -6.00
C LEU A 37 -20.03 -11.46 -7.48
N SER A 38 -21.24 -11.73 -7.96
CA SER A 38 -21.69 -11.35 -9.30
C SER A 38 -22.22 -9.92 -9.26
N GLY A 39 -21.39 -8.93 -9.62
CA GLY A 39 -21.81 -7.52 -9.70
C GLY A 39 -20.68 -6.50 -9.62
N ASN A 40 -21.02 -5.23 -9.88
CA ASN A 40 -20.12 -4.08 -9.71
C ASN A 40 -20.15 -3.58 -8.26
N ASN A 41 -19.54 -4.33 -7.34
CA ASN A 41 -19.52 -3.93 -5.94
C ASN A 41 -18.33 -2.98 -5.67
N SER A 42 -18.64 -1.75 -5.26
CA SER A 42 -17.62 -0.78 -4.87
C SER A 42 -17.01 -1.17 -3.52
N SER A 43 -15.68 -1.26 -3.47
CA SER A 43 -14.92 -1.45 -2.24
C SER A 43 -14.37 -0.10 -1.79
N THR A 44 -14.60 0.23 -0.54
CA THR A 44 -14.02 1.38 0.14
C THR A 44 -12.81 0.92 0.95
N PHE A 45 -11.73 1.70 0.93
CA PHE A 45 -10.48 1.37 1.62
C PHE A 45 -10.21 2.38 2.72
N TYR A 46 -9.68 1.87 3.84
CA TYR A 46 -9.32 2.65 5.01
C TYR A 46 -7.89 2.33 5.44
N LYS A 47 -7.20 3.34 5.97
CA LYS A 47 -5.91 3.26 6.66
C LYS A 47 -6.06 3.87 8.04
N ASP A 48 -5.82 3.11 9.10
CA ASP A 48 -5.92 3.59 10.49
C ASP A 48 -7.24 4.36 10.75
N GLU A 49 -8.38 3.77 10.35
CA GLU A 49 -9.73 4.36 10.37
C GLU A 49 -10.00 5.50 9.35
N LEU A 50 -8.99 6.00 8.64
CA LEU A 50 -9.12 7.08 7.68
C LEU A 50 -9.45 6.56 6.28
N PHE A 51 -10.42 7.18 5.62
CA PHE A 51 -10.75 6.89 4.23
C PHE A 51 -9.60 7.28 3.30
N ILE A 52 -9.15 6.33 2.46
CA ILE A 52 -8.08 6.56 1.48
C ILE A 52 -8.55 6.46 0.03
N GLY A 53 -9.72 5.86 -0.22
CA GLY A 53 -10.29 5.76 -1.56
C GLY A 53 -11.37 4.69 -1.71
N SER A 54 -12.01 4.67 -2.87
CA SER A 54 -12.98 3.64 -3.24
C SER A 54 -12.75 3.18 -4.68
N SER A 55 -13.09 1.92 -4.96
CA SER A 55 -12.86 1.30 -6.27
C SER A 55 -13.87 0.20 -6.55
N VAL A 56 -14.52 0.29 -7.71
CA VAL A 56 -15.39 -0.77 -8.26
C VAL A 56 -14.58 -1.98 -8.72
N ARG A 57 -13.29 -1.80 -9.03
CA ARG A 57 -12.38 -2.90 -9.38
C ARG A 57 -11.95 -3.72 -8.15
N GLY A 58 -12.26 -3.24 -6.94
CA GLY A 58 -11.77 -3.86 -5.70
C GLY A 58 -10.27 -3.68 -5.49
N SER A 59 -9.65 -2.69 -6.13
CA SER A 59 -8.23 -2.40 -5.95
C SER A 59 -7.93 -0.91 -6.02
N ILE A 60 -7.01 -0.45 -5.17
CA ILE A 60 -6.43 0.89 -5.21
C ILE A 60 -4.91 0.80 -5.26
N THR A 61 -4.29 1.86 -5.77
CA THR A 61 -2.83 1.94 -5.91
C THR A 61 -2.31 3.11 -5.09
N LEU A 62 -1.40 2.83 -4.16
CA LEU A 62 -0.60 3.83 -3.46
C LEU A 62 0.65 4.11 -4.31
N GLN A 63 0.77 5.33 -4.82
CA GLN A 63 1.91 5.74 -5.62
C GLN A 63 2.95 6.42 -4.74
N ARG A 64 4.24 6.08 -4.97
CA ARG A 64 5.38 6.65 -4.23
C ARG A 64 5.20 6.54 -2.73
N VAL A 65 5.04 5.29 -2.28
CA VAL A 65 4.83 4.95 -0.87
C VAL A 65 5.93 5.54 0.00
N SER A 66 5.55 6.10 1.14
CA SER A 66 6.42 6.74 2.11
C SER A 66 6.28 6.10 3.48
N LYS A 67 7.11 6.48 4.45
CA LYS A 67 6.97 5.96 5.82
C LYS A 67 5.61 6.30 6.46
N TYR A 68 4.92 7.34 5.98
CA TYR A 68 3.58 7.71 6.44
C TYR A 68 2.48 6.72 6.00
N ASP A 69 2.75 5.97 4.93
CA ASP A 69 1.83 4.96 4.43
C ASP A 69 1.91 3.65 5.24
N GLU A 70 2.85 3.52 6.17
CA GLU A 70 2.84 2.39 7.12
C GLU A 70 1.62 2.48 8.05
N GLY A 71 0.93 1.37 8.26
CA GLY A 71 -0.26 1.32 9.12
C GLY A 71 -1.15 0.10 8.91
N ASN A 72 -2.28 0.09 9.60
CA ASN A 72 -3.33 -0.92 9.47
C ASN A 72 -4.29 -0.52 8.35
N TYR A 73 -4.52 -1.42 7.41
CA TYR A 73 -5.46 -1.22 6.31
C TYR A 73 -6.60 -2.22 6.39
N ARG A 74 -7.79 -1.75 5.99
CA ARG A 74 -8.98 -2.60 5.80
C ARG A 74 -9.79 -2.13 4.61
N CYS A 75 -10.63 -3.02 4.08
CA CYS A 75 -11.62 -2.67 3.07
C CYS A 75 -13.03 -2.97 3.55
N HIS A 76 -13.97 -2.16 3.08
CA HIS A 76 -15.41 -2.27 3.32
C HIS A 76 -16.13 -2.41 1.99
N MET A 77 -17.10 -3.31 1.91
CA MET A 77 -17.98 -3.43 0.75
C MET A 77 -19.43 -3.41 1.21
N SER A 78 -20.22 -2.48 0.64
CA SER A 78 -21.62 -2.32 1.01
C SER A 78 -22.39 -3.62 0.76
N GLY A 79 -23.13 -4.09 1.76
CA GLY A 79 -23.90 -5.33 1.71
C GLY A 79 -23.11 -6.61 2.01
N VAL A 80 -21.79 -6.54 2.17
CA VAL A 80 -20.93 -7.70 2.52
C VAL A 80 -20.29 -7.52 3.90
N GLY A 81 -19.81 -6.31 4.21
CA GLY A 81 -19.18 -5.99 5.48
C GLY A 81 -17.74 -5.51 5.30
N GLU A 82 -16.86 -5.87 6.24
CA GLU A 82 -15.49 -5.38 6.32
C GLU A 82 -14.47 -6.53 6.39
N SER A 83 -13.27 -6.27 5.85
CA SER A 83 -12.13 -7.16 5.97
C SER A 83 -11.45 -7.00 7.33
N PRO A 84 -10.76 -8.04 7.83
CA PRO A 84 -9.83 -7.86 8.95
C PRO A 84 -8.73 -6.85 8.59
N ASP A 85 -8.18 -6.21 9.62
CA ASP A 85 -7.05 -5.31 9.47
C ASP A 85 -5.78 -6.07 9.04
N SER A 86 -5.05 -5.49 8.11
CA SER A 86 -3.76 -6.00 7.62
C SER A 86 -2.71 -4.90 7.68
N PHE A 87 -1.55 -5.21 8.23
CA PHE A 87 -0.49 -4.23 8.45
C PHE A 87 0.43 -4.11 7.24
N LEU A 88 0.59 -2.90 6.71
CA LEU A 88 1.58 -2.59 5.66
C LEU A 88 2.84 -2.04 6.32
N THR A 89 3.98 -2.68 6.11
CA THR A 89 5.29 -2.20 6.61
C THR A 89 6.06 -1.49 5.49
N VAL A 90 6.57 -0.29 5.76
CA VAL A 90 7.37 0.51 4.80
C VAL A 90 8.78 0.72 5.33
N ARG A 91 9.79 0.44 4.50
CA ARG A 91 11.21 0.64 4.80
C ARG A 91 11.79 1.81 4.04
N VAL A 92 12.55 2.64 4.75
CA VAL A 92 13.32 3.73 4.16
C VAL A 92 14.67 3.19 3.72
N SER A 93 15.06 3.48 2.48
CA SER A 93 16.41 3.16 2.01
C SER A 93 17.42 4.12 2.63
N LEU A 94 18.34 3.62 3.45
CA LEU A 94 19.43 4.42 4.03
C LEU A 94 20.30 5.06 2.94
N PHE A 95 20.39 4.45 1.75
CA PHE A 95 21.06 5.06 0.59
C PHE A 95 20.39 6.39 0.20
N LEU A 96 19.06 6.48 0.22
CA LEU A 96 18.33 7.69 -0.15
C LEU A 96 18.54 8.82 0.88
N LEU A 97 18.58 8.48 2.18
CA LEU A 97 18.95 9.44 3.23
C LEU A 97 20.40 9.91 3.07
N MET A 98 21.32 9.03 2.70
CA MET A 98 22.72 9.37 2.46
C MET A 98 22.86 10.30 1.25
N PHE A 99 22.13 10.05 0.16
CA PHE A 99 22.07 10.97 -0.99
C PHE A 99 21.52 12.34 -0.61
N LEU A 100 20.42 12.42 0.17
CA LEU A 100 19.89 13.70 0.65
C LEU A 100 20.88 14.45 1.54
N CYS A 101 21.53 13.77 2.49
CA CYS A 101 22.51 14.40 3.38
C CYS A 101 23.79 14.84 2.66
N LEU A 102 24.26 14.08 1.67
CA LEU A 102 25.46 14.43 0.89
C LEU A 102 25.20 15.55 -0.12
N TRP A 103 24.02 15.60 -0.75
CA TRP A 103 23.63 16.69 -1.66
C TRP A 103 23.22 17.98 -0.95
N ARG A 104 22.69 17.90 0.28
CA ARG A 104 22.27 19.10 1.05
C ARG A 104 23.45 19.97 1.53
N ASN A 105 24.70 19.49 1.42
CA ASN A 105 25.91 20.21 1.81
C ASN A 105 26.82 20.64 0.63
N HIS A 106 26.44 20.42 -0.63
CA HIS A 106 27.22 20.85 -1.80
C HIS A 106 26.39 21.74 -2.75
N PRO A 107 26.36 23.08 -2.56
CA PRO A 107 25.76 24.00 -3.53
C PRO A 107 26.75 24.22 -4.68
N GLY A 108 27.08 23.19 -5.46
CA GLY A 108 28.15 23.34 -6.45
C GLY A 108 28.46 22.17 -7.37
N GLN A 109 27.47 21.42 -7.87
CA GLN A 109 27.68 20.58 -9.06
C GLN A 109 26.38 20.35 -9.84
N THR A 110 26.04 21.32 -10.67
CA THR A 110 25.17 21.12 -11.84
C THR A 110 25.93 20.31 -12.90
N SER A 111 25.29 19.27 -13.43
CA SER A 111 25.71 18.42 -14.55
C SER A 111 26.49 17.15 -14.20
N LEU A 112 25.76 16.08 -13.87
CA LEU A 112 26.11 14.76 -14.37
C LEU A 112 25.07 14.39 -15.42
N THR A 113 25.39 14.66 -16.68
CA THR A 113 24.70 14.11 -17.84
C THR A 113 24.81 12.59 -17.78
N PHE A 114 23.70 11.91 -17.55
CA PHE A 114 23.58 10.48 -17.80
C PHE A 114 23.43 10.29 -19.31
N THR A 115 24.50 9.87 -19.98
CA THR A 115 24.43 9.28 -21.31
C THR A 115 24.41 7.76 -21.12
N LEU A 116 23.32 7.11 -21.57
CA LEU A 116 23.32 5.70 -21.91
C LEU A 116 23.75 5.55 -23.37
#